data_AF-A0A7V5K4N5-F1
#
_entry.id   AF-A0A7V5K4N5-F1
#
_cell.length_a   1.000
_cell.length_b   1.000
_cell.length_c   1.000
_cell.angle_alpha   90.00
_cell.angle_beta   90.00
_cell.angle_gamma   90.00
#
_symmetry.space_group_name_H-M   'P 1'
#
loop_
_entity.id
_entity.type
_entity.pdbx_description
1 polymer ?
#
loop_
_entity_poly.entity_id
_entity_poly.type
_entity_poly.pdbx_seq_one_letter_code
_entity_poly.pdbx_strand_id
1 'polypeptide(L)'
;DVERRERMKVPVVPAQERVGGFQEVRLQVEEEVARQEASRCLDCGGCCECYQCVTACKAGAVLHDMEEERRVLEVGAVILAPGFETVDARKLRTYGYGRIKNVVTSKEFERILSASGPFQGHMVRLSDHQEPKRIAWIQCAGSRNINEGDHPYYSSVCCMYAIKQAVIAREHAKGDLDATIFFMDMRTFGKDFERYYDRAREEMGVRFVRSRIHSVVEDPDTRSPLIRYVDEDGKVHQELFDMVVLSVGMEPSPTAVELAKKVGVELDPYGFSSQGGLEAVATSRPGIFVCGAFEGPKDIPETVMQASSAVGKAETLLAEARYTEILERSYPEEIDISKDEPRIGVFVCDCGINIASVVRVPEVRDYASSLPGVIYAAENLFSCSQDNIQRMVEVIKEQGLNRVVVASCSPRTHEPLFRETIRQAGLNPYLFEMANIRDQGSWVHQQEPEKATQKAKDLVRMAVAKVRNARPLEQLTVPVEQTALVVGGGVAGMNSALNIAEQGYTVHLVEKTDQLGGIARRLHTTIEGDDIQAYLEDLVERVKKHPKIKLHLKSEIKSHTGFVGNFQTQISNSKGTEEIRHGVTIMATGARPYEPK
;
A
#
# COMPACT_ATOMS: atom_id res chain seq x y z
N ASP A 1 37.74 19.47 10.92
CA ASP A 1 38.64 19.89 9.84
C ASP A 1 39.47 18.74 9.35
N VAL A 2 39.22 18.24 8.13
CA VAL A 2 40.05 17.20 7.50
C VAL A 2 40.81 17.85 6.36
N GLU A 3 42.14 17.79 6.42
CA GLU A 3 43.06 18.34 5.43
C GLU A 3 42.87 17.63 4.07
N ARG A 4 42.51 18.39 3.02
CA ARG A 4 42.36 17.84 1.66
C ARG A 4 43.75 17.56 1.08
N ARG A 5 43.99 16.31 0.66
CA ARG A 5 45.23 15.88 -0.01
C ARG A 5 44.93 15.37 -1.42
N GLU A 6 45.87 15.52 -2.35
CA GLU A 6 45.73 14.98 -3.71
C GLU A 6 45.67 13.44 -3.70
N ARG A 7 44.99 12.87 -4.71
CA ARG A 7 44.89 11.43 -4.91
C ARG A 7 46.23 10.91 -5.44
N MET A 8 46.66 9.75 -4.97
CA MET A 8 47.87 9.12 -5.47
C MET A 8 47.71 8.74 -6.96
N LYS A 9 48.76 9.00 -7.75
CA LYS A 9 48.80 8.66 -9.18
C LYS A 9 49.53 7.33 -9.35
N VAL A 10 48.85 6.36 -9.95
CA VAL A 10 49.40 5.02 -10.21
C VAL A 10 50.66 5.15 -11.08
N PRO A 11 51.81 4.57 -10.66
CA PRO A 11 53.03 4.61 -11.43
C PRO A 11 52.83 3.93 -12.79
N VAL A 12 53.40 4.51 -13.84
CA VAL A 12 53.30 3.98 -15.20
C VAL A 12 54.68 3.82 -15.80
N VAL A 13 54.89 2.71 -16.52
CA VAL A 13 56.16 2.41 -17.21
C VAL A 13 56.54 3.57 -18.15
N PRO A 14 57.79 4.05 -18.22
CA PRO A 14 58.18 5.14 -19.12
C PRO A 14 57.91 4.82 -20.59
N ALA A 15 57.55 5.82 -21.39
CA ALA A 15 57.11 5.61 -22.78
C ALA A 15 58.17 4.92 -23.66
N GLN A 16 59.46 5.15 -23.43
CA GLN A 16 60.54 4.49 -24.19
C GLN A 16 60.62 2.97 -23.94
N GLU A 17 60.18 2.51 -22.76
CA GLU A 17 60.22 1.09 -22.38
C GLU A 17 58.97 0.32 -22.85
N ARG A 18 57.92 1.02 -23.28
CA ARG A 18 56.67 0.43 -23.79
C ARG A 18 56.76 -0.12 -25.21
N VAL A 19 57.88 0.10 -25.90
CA VAL A 19 58.03 -0.19 -27.34
C VAL A 19 58.35 -1.68 -27.61
N GLY A 20 58.80 -2.42 -26.60
CA GLY A 20 59.31 -3.80 -26.75
C GLY A 20 58.34 -4.94 -26.43
N GLY A 21 57.10 -4.68 -26.01
CA GLY A 21 56.15 -5.75 -25.67
C GLY A 21 54.78 -5.26 -25.19
N PHE A 22 53.88 -6.21 -24.91
CA PHE A 22 52.50 -5.96 -24.45
C PHE A 22 52.33 -6.07 -22.93
N GLN A 23 53.36 -5.75 -22.15
CA GLN A 23 53.28 -5.81 -20.70
C GLN A 23 52.41 -4.68 -20.15
N GLU A 24 51.80 -4.92 -18.98
CA GLU A 24 50.90 -3.97 -18.31
C GLU A 24 51.61 -2.63 -18.05
N VAL A 25 50.97 -1.53 -18.45
CA VAL A 25 51.59 -0.19 -18.43
C VAL A 25 51.43 0.45 -17.05
N ARG A 26 50.38 0.09 -16.31
CA ARG A 26 50.12 0.56 -14.94
C ARG A 26 50.73 -0.41 -13.95
N LEU A 27 51.77 0.04 -13.26
CA LEU A 27 52.48 -0.79 -12.29
C LEU A 27 51.64 -0.96 -11.03
N GLN A 28 51.82 -2.11 -10.36
CA GLN A 28 51.26 -2.32 -9.04
C GLN A 28 51.87 -1.33 -8.06
N VAL A 29 51.04 -0.90 -7.11
CA VAL A 29 51.44 0.01 -6.05
C VAL A 29 51.91 -0.84 -4.87
N GLU A 30 52.97 -0.41 -4.19
CA GLU A 30 53.38 -0.98 -2.90
C GLU A 30 52.19 -1.06 -1.93
N GLU A 31 52.11 -2.19 -1.22
CA GLU A 31 50.95 -2.54 -0.39
C GLU A 31 50.62 -1.45 0.64
N GLU A 32 51.64 -0.81 1.22
CA GLU A 32 51.48 0.24 2.22
C GLU A 32 50.77 1.48 1.65
N VAL A 33 51.13 1.88 0.42
CA VAL A 33 50.52 3.02 -0.27
C VAL A 33 49.11 2.68 -0.76
N ALA A 34 48.90 1.43 -1.19
CA ALA A 34 47.57 0.93 -1.54
C ALA A 34 46.62 0.93 -0.33
N ARG A 35 47.09 0.51 0.85
CA ARG A 35 46.34 0.55 2.12
C ARG A 35 46.03 1.98 2.56
N GLN A 36 46.99 2.90 2.45
CA GLN A 36 46.76 4.33 2.74
C GLN A 36 45.70 4.92 1.81
N GLU A 37 45.73 4.62 0.51
CA GLU A 37 44.74 5.17 -0.42
C GLU A 37 43.36 4.51 -0.29
N ALA A 38 43.30 3.23 0.06
CA ALA A 38 42.07 2.52 0.41
C ALA A 38 41.44 3.06 1.70
N SER A 39 42.26 3.44 2.70
CA SER A 39 41.78 4.06 3.95
C SER A 39 41.12 5.43 3.75
N ARG A 40 41.28 6.04 2.57
CA ARG A 40 40.63 7.29 2.17
C ARG A 40 39.31 7.06 1.42
N CYS A 41 39.00 5.82 1.05
CA CYS A 41 37.80 5.48 0.30
C CYS A 41 36.62 5.38 1.26
N LEU A 42 35.62 6.26 1.06
CA LEU A 42 34.28 6.07 1.61
C LEU A 42 33.66 4.88 0.86
N ASP A 43 33.73 3.71 1.46
CA ASP A 43 33.08 2.49 0.98
C ASP A 43 31.54 2.65 1.13
N CYS A 44 30.86 2.89 0.02
CA CYS A 44 29.49 3.42 -0.03
C CYS A 44 28.38 2.35 0.13
N GLY A 45 28.62 1.24 0.84
CA GLY A 45 27.63 0.16 0.91
C GLY A 45 27.71 -0.79 2.11
N GLY A 46 28.78 -0.77 2.90
CA GLY A 46 28.95 -1.59 4.11
C GLY A 46 29.56 -0.77 5.26
N CYS A 47 29.44 -1.27 6.49
CA CYS A 47 30.09 -0.63 7.64
C CYS A 47 31.62 -0.78 7.51
N CYS A 48 32.35 0.34 7.43
CA CYS A 48 33.81 0.34 7.39
C CYS A 48 34.46 0.54 8.77
N GLU A 49 33.69 0.39 9.85
CA GLU A 49 34.15 0.53 11.24
C GLU A 49 34.90 1.84 11.53
N CYS A 50 34.54 2.94 10.87
CA CYS A 50 35.13 4.26 11.15
C CYS A 50 34.59 4.91 12.45
N TYR A 51 33.60 4.28 13.09
CA TYR A 51 32.90 4.71 14.33
C TYR A 51 32.33 6.15 14.31
N GLN A 52 32.24 6.79 13.14
CA GLN A 52 31.65 8.13 13.01
C GLN A 52 30.15 8.12 13.29
N CYS A 53 29.44 7.05 12.90
CA CYS A 53 28.04 6.84 13.25
C CYS A 53 27.83 6.73 14.77
N VAL A 54 28.72 6.04 15.49
CA VAL A 54 28.69 5.95 16.96
C VAL A 54 28.88 7.32 17.58
N THR A 55 29.89 8.08 17.12
CA THR A 55 30.15 9.44 17.61
C THR A 55 28.98 10.40 17.34
N ALA A 56 28.32 10.28 16.19
CA ALA A 56 27.17 11.11 15.83
C ALA A 56 25.88 10.72 16.59
N CYS A 57 25.76 9.48 17.04
CA CYS A 57 24.57 8.96 17.69
C CYS A 57 24.48 9.41 19.16
N LYS A 58 23.80 10.53 19.41
CA LYS A 58 23.54 11.03 20.77
C LYS A 58 22.76 10.06 21.66
N ALA A 59 21.95 9.18 21.06
CA ALA A 59 21.18 8.17 21.77
C ALA A 59 22.04 6.97 22.21
N GLY A 60 23.29 6.84 21.74
CA GLY A 60 24.15 5.70 22.04
C GLY A 60 23.64 4.36 21.47
N ALA A 61 22.83 4.40 20.41
CA ALA A 61 22.12 3.23 19.88
C ALA A 61 22.93 2.37 18.90
N VAL A 62 24.07 2.85 18.41
CA VAL A 62 24.90 2.13 17.44
C VAL A 62 25.89 1.24 18.19
N LEU A 63 25.61 -0.06 18.23
CA LEU A 63 26.39 -1.09 18.93
C LEU A 63 26.99 -2.06 17.89
N HIS A 64 28.32 -1.99 17.70
CA HIS A 64 29.03 -2.84 16.72
C HIS A 64 29.22 -4.29 17.20
N ASP A 65 29.06 -4.52 18.50
CA ASP A 65 29.16 -5.80 19.20
C ASP A 65 27.80 -6.49 19.36
N MET A 66 26.74 -6.00 18.71
CA MET A 66 25.43 -6.64 18.74
C MET A 66 25.46 -7.97 17.97
N GLU A 67 25.13 -9.06 18.65
CA GLU A 67 25.12 -10.41 18.08
C GLU A 67 23.72 -10.88 17.65
N GLU A 68 23.66 -11.91 16.80
CA GLU A 68 22.42 -12.57 16.41
C GLU A 68 21.77 -13.23 17.64
N GLU A 69 20.56 -12.78 17.99
CA GLU A 69 19.75 -13.43 19.03
C GLU A 69 18.79 -14.43 18.39
N ARG A 70 18.84 -15.69 18.85
CA ARG A 70 17.88 -16.73 18.44
C ARG A 70 16.79 -16.86 19.48
N ARG A 71 15.55 -16.64 19.07
CA ARG A 71 14.36 -16.82 19.91
C ARG A 71 13.54 -18.00 19.43
N VAL A 72 13.06 -18.79 20.38
CA VAL A 72 12.08 -19.84 20.14
C VAL A 72 10.72 -19.30 20.55
N LEU A 73 9.78 -19.27 19.61
CA LEU A 73 8.40 -18.82 19.84
C LEU A 73 7.46 -20.01 19.66
N GLU A 74 6.59 -20.24 20.64
CA GLU A 74 5.52 -21.21 20.55
C GLU A 74 4.30 -20.53 19.91
N VAL A 75 3.88 -21.01 18.73
CA VAL A 75 2.78 -20.42 17.97
C VAL A 75 1.80 -21.50 17.51
N GLY A 76 0.51 -21.22 17.58
CA GLY A 76 -0.55 -22.16 17.14
C GLY A 76 -0.94 -22.02 15.67
N ALA A 77 -0.59 -20.91 15.02
CA ALA A 77 -0.82 -20.68 13.59
C ALA A 77 0.27 -19.78 12.99
N VAL A 78 0.55 -19.95 11.69
CA VAL A 78 1.49 -19.13 10.92
C VAL A 78 0.79 -18.57 9.70
N ILE A 79 0.99 -17.29 9.39
CA ILE A 79 0.48 -16.66 8.16
C ILE A 79 1.68 -16.22 7.32
N LEU A 80 1.82 -16.79 6.13
CA LEU A 80 2.83 -16.41 5.15
C LEU A 80 2.38 -15.16 4.39
N ALA A 81 3.11 -14.07 4.53
CA ALA A 81 2.89 -12.82 3.79
C ALA A 81 4.19 -12.23 3.20
N PRO A 82 5.08 -13.01 2.56
CA PRO A 82 6.39 -12.50 2.10
C PRO A 82 6.29 -11.56 0.89
N GLY A 83 5.10 -11.41 0.28
CA GLY A 83 4.88 -10.53 -0.86
C GLY A 83 5.37 -11.11 -2.17
N PHE A 84 5.99 -10.27 -3.01
CA PHE A 84 6.45 -10.61 -4.36
C PHE A 84 7.66 -9.77 -4.74
N GLU A 85 8.36 -10.20 -5.79
CA GLU A 85 9.35 -9.43 -6.53
C GLU A 85 8.86 -9.12 -7.94
N THR A 86 9.44 -8.11 -8.58
CA THR A 86 9.15 -7.82 -9.99
C THR A 86 10.10 -8.60 -10.88
N VAL A 87 9.60 -9.07 -12.02
CA VAL A 87 10.44 -9.70 -13.05
C VAL A 87 11.67 -8.86 -13.34
N ASP A 88 12.84 -9.50 -13.33
CA ASP A 88 14.09 -8.85 -13.69
C ASP A 88 14.07 -8.43 -15.18
N ALA A 89 13.84 -7.13 -15.41
CA ALA A 89 13.75 -6.56 -16.74
C ALA A 89 15.04 -6.72 -17.58
N ARG A 90 16.19 -7.06 -16.99
CA ARG A 90 17.42 -7.38 -17.73
C ARG A 90 17.29 -8.67 -18.54
N LYS A 91 16.41 -9.58 -18.10
CA LYS A 91 16.07 -10.81 -18.84
C LYS A 91 15.25 -10.50 -20.11
N LEU A 92 14.53 -9.38 -20.13
CA LEU A 92 13.73 -8.89 -21.26
C LEU A 92 14.60 -8.19 -22.32
N ARG A 93 15.53 -8.96 -22.91
CA ARG A 93 16.64 -8.42 -23.73
C ARG A 93 16.17 -7.48 -24.85
N THR A 94 15.00 -7.71 -25.44
CA THR A 94 14.49 -6.91 -26.57
C THR A 94 14.01 -5.51 -26.16
N TYR A 95 13.75 -5.26 -24.88
CA TYR A 95 13.21 -3.97 -24.41
C TYR A 95 14.26 -2.94 -24.00
N GLY A 96 15.56 -3.27 -24.10
CA GLY A 96 16.62 -2.27 -23.94
C GLY A 96 16.87 -1.82 -22.50
N TYR A 97 16.21 -2.41 -21.49
CA TYR A 97 16.48 -2.11 -20.08
C TYR A 97 17.94 -2.39 -19.72
N GLY A 98 18.57 -1.47 -18.98
CA GLY A 98 19.99 -1.49 -18.64
C GLY A 98 20.94 -1.10 -19.79
N ARG A 99 20.45 -1.02 -21.04
CA ARG A 99 21.23 -0.56 -22.21
C ARG A 99 20.86 0.87 -22.62
N ILE A 100 19.56 1.15 -22.69
CA ILE A 100 19.01 2.47 -22.99
C ILE A 100 18.68 3.14 -21.66
N LYS A 101 19.34 4.25 -21.33
CA LYS A 101 19.22 4.90 -20.01
C LYS A 101 17.79 5.30 -19.64
N ASN A 102 16.99 5.66 -20.63
CA ASN A 102 15.61 6.13 -20.45
C ASN A 102 14.55 5.02 -20.56
N VAL A 103 14.98 3.74 -20.55
CA VAL A 103 14.08 2.61 -20.32
C VAL A 103 14.12 2.26 -18.84
N VAL A 104 12.99 2.42 -18.17
CA VAL A 104 12.82 2.15 -16.73
C VAL A 104 11.71 1.13 -16.52
N THR A 105 11.69 0.47 -15.37
CA THR A 105 10.58 -0.37 -14.92
C THR A 105 9.46 0.47 -14.31
N SER A 106 8.25 -0.07 -14.27
CA SER A 106 7.12 0.56 -13.58
C SER A 106 7.42 0.83 -12.10
N LYS A 107 8.17 -0.05 -11.41
CA LYS A 107 8.60 0.15 -10.02
C LYS A 107 9.56 1.33 -9.86
N GLU A 108 10.53 1.49 -10.76
CA GLU A 108 11.42 2.66 -10.76
C GLU A 108 10.66 3.94 -11.07
N PHE A 109 9.71 3.88 -12.02
CA PHE A 109 8.86 5.02 -12.35
C PHE A 109 7.99 5.47 -11.16
N GLU A 110 7.46 4.54 -10.35
CA GLU A 110 6.82 4.90 -9.06
C GLU A 110 7.77 5.66 -8.14
N ARG A 111 9.04 5.24 -8.06
CA ARG A 111 10.04 5.94 -7.23
C ARG A 111 10.38 7.32 -7.79
N ILE A 112 10.38 7.48 -9.12
CA ILE A 112 10.56 8.79 -9.76
C ILE A 112 9.41 9.73 -9.39
N LEU A 113 8.15 9.27 -9.51
CA LEU A 113 6.97 10.08 -9.21
C LEU A 113 6.67 10.27 -7.72
N SER A 114 7.32 9.50 -6.84
CA SER A 114 7.08 9.58 -5.40
C SER A 114 7.68 10.84 -4.78
N ALA A 115 6.90 11.55 -3.95
CA ALA A 115 7.38 12.72 -3.20
C ALA A 115 8.53 12.42 -2.24
N SER A 116 8.59 11.19 -1.70
CA SER A 116 9.73 10.68 -0.91
C SER A 116 10.72 9.88 -1.76
N GLY A 117 10.62 10.03 -3.08
CA GLY A 117 11.50 9.45 -4.08
C GLY A 117 12.85 10.18 -4.19
N PRO A 118 13.83 9.57 -4.88
CA PRO A 118 15.13 10.21 -5.14
C PRO A 118 15.01 11.53 -5.91
N PHE A 119 13.91 11.74 -6.64
CA PHE A 119 13.64 12.95 -7.41
C PHE A 119 12.52 13.81 -6.80
N GLN A 120 12.10 13.54 -5.56
CA GLN A 120 11.09 14.31 -4.83
C GLN A 120 9.75 14.52 -5.59
N GLY A 121 9.39 13.55 -6.44
CA GLY A 121 8.18 13.59 -7.26
C GLY A 121 8.34 14.32 -8.60
N HIS A 122 9.53 14.84 -8.91
CA HIS A 122 9.84 15.42 -10.21
C HIS A 122 10.08 14.33 -11.25
N MET A 123 9.27 14.35 -12.29
CA MET A 123 9.39 13.41 -13.40
C MET A 123 10.57 13.77 -14.29
N VAL A 124 11.63 12.96 -14.25
CA VAL A 124 12.89 13.26 -14.94
C VAL A 124 13.42 12.04 -15.71
N ARG A 125 14.03 12.28 -16.86
CA ARG A 125 14.82 11.30 -17.59
C ARG A 125 16.11 10.99 -16.85
N LEU A 126 16.51 9.71 -16.81
CA LEU A 126 17.75 9.30 -16.13
C LEU A 126 19.01 9.66 -16.94
N SER A 127 18.88 9.94 -18.24
CA SER A 127 20.01 10.33 -19.08
C SER A 127 20.56 11.72 -18.74
N ASP A 128 19.68 12.68 -18.49
CA ASP A 128 20.01 14.12 -18.47
C ASP A 128 19.18 14.94 -17.46
N HIS A 129 18.34 14.29 -16.66
CA HIS A 129 17.48 14.90 -15.64
C HIS A 129 16.47 15.92 -16.18
N GLN A 130 16.18 15.91 -17.48
CA GLN A 130 15.14 16.75 -18.08
C GLN A 130 13.77 16.11 -17.96
N GLU A 131 12.72 16.93 -17.97
CA GLU A 131 11.33 16.47 -17.93
C GLU A 131 10.94 15.82 -19.28
N PRO A 132 10.43 14.57 -19.29
CA PRO A 132 10.01 13.91 -20.52
C PRO A 132 8.72 14.54 -21.08
N LYS A 133 8.62 14.68 -22.40
CA LYS A 133 7.41 15.15 -23.09
C LYS A 133 6.63 14.03 -23.76
N ARG A 134 7.27 12.89 -24.02
CA ARG A 134 6.62 11.69 -24.58
C ARG A 134 7.02 10.44 -23.80
N ILE A 135 6.05 9.73 -23.23
CA ILE A 135 6.29 8.50 -22.47
C ILE A 135 5.48 7.34 -23.04
N ALA A 136 6.14 6.20 -23.23
CA ALA A 136 5.49 4.96 -23.62
C ALA A 136 5.49 3.95 -22.46
N TRP A 137 4.33 3.36 -22.15
CA TRP A 137 4.22 2.20 -21.28
C TRP A 137 4.08 0.93 -22.13
N ILE A 138 4.88 -0.08 -21.84
CA ILE A 138 4.81 -1.39 -22.52
C ILE A 138 4.20 -2.41 -21.56
N GLN A 139 2.98 -2.84 -21.87
CA GLN A 139 2.25 -3.82 -21.08
C GLN A 139 2.81 -5.24 -21.24
N CYS A 140 2.54 -6.08 -20.24
CA CYS A 140 2.92 -7.49 -20.23
C CYS A 140 4.44 -7.74 -20.35
N ALA A 141 5.26 -6.82 -19.83
CA ALA A 141 6.70 -7.03 -19.74
C ALA A 141 6.99 -8.11 -18.69
N GLY A 142 7.44 -9.30 -19.10
CA GLY A 142 7.62 -10.43 -18.18
C GLY A 142 6.33 -11.17 -17.81
N SER A 143 5.25 -11.05 -18.59
CA SER A 143 3.98 -11.76 -18.32
C SER A 143 3.27 -12.13 -19.62
N ARG A 144 2.40 -13.13 -19.57
CA ARG A 144 1.69 -13.68 -20.74
C ARG A 144 2.62 -14.02 -21.90
N ASN A 145 3.79 -14.59 -21.59
CA ASN A 145 4.74 -15.06 -22.59
C ASN A 145 5.37 -16.40 -22.16
N ILE A 146 5.59 -17.28 -23.13
CA ILE A 146 6.11 -18.64 -22.95
C ILE A 146 7.61 -18.76 -23.27
N ASN A 147 8.26 -17.64 -23.62
CA ASN A 147 9.71 -17.60 -23.86
C ASN A 147 10.48 -17.75 -22.55
N GLU A 148 11.73 -18.24 -22.63
CA GLU A 148 12.61 -18.39 -21.46
C GLU A 148 12.79 -17.06 -20.70
N GLY A 149 12.55 -17.09 -19.38
CA GLY A 149 12.66 -15.92 -18.51
C GLY A 149 11.40 -15.06 -18.40
N ASP A 150 10.35 -15.40 -19.15
CA ASP A 150 9.01 -14.83 -19.01
C ASP A 150 8.04 -15.79 -18.32
N HIS A 151 6.89 -15.24 -17.93
CA HIS A 151 5.84 -15.96 -17.23
C HIS A 151 4.60 -16.14 -18.10
N PRO A 152 4.00 -17.34 -18.16
CA PRO A 152 2.79 -17.58 -18.97
C PRO A 152 1.54 -16.96 -18.35
N TYR A 153 1.57 -16.63 -17.07
CA TYR A 153 0.45 -16.09 -16.32
C TYR A 153 0.32 -14.56 -16.47
N TYR A 154 -0.84 -14.06 -16.03
CA TYR A 154 -1.15 -12.64 -15.99
C TYR A 154 -0.87 -12.07 -14.59
N SER A 155 -0.13 -10.97 -14.50
CA SER A 155 0.27 -10.36 -13.22
C SER A 155 -0.81 -9.51 -12.52
N SER A 156 -2.09 -9.65 -12.87
CA SER A 156 -3.27 -9.02 -12.24
C SER A 156 -3.39 -7.48 -12.28
N VAL A 157 -2.29 -6.74 -12.06
CA VAL A 157 -2.33 -5.29 -11.74
C VAL A 157 -1.71 -4.39 -12.81
N CYS A 158 -0.99 -4.95 -13.77
CA CYS A 158 -0.13 -4.16 -14.67
C CYS A 158 -0.91 -3.22 -15.62
N CYS A 159 -2.14 -3.58 -16.00
CA CYS A 159 -3.03 -2.68 -16.73
C CYS A 159 -3.37 -1.45 -15.89
N MET A 160 -3.78 -1.65 -14.63
CA MET A 160 -4.27 -0.57 -13.78
C MET A 160 -3.17 0.36 -13.29
N TYR A 161 -2.01 -0.18 -12.87
CA TYR A 161 -0.93 0.72 -12.45
C TYR A 161 -0.39 1.54 -13.63
N ALA A 162 -0.41 1.01 -14.87
CA ALA A 162 0.09 1.75 -16.03
C ALA A 162 -0.85 2.91 -16.38
N ILE A 163 -2.17 2.68 -16.38
CA ILE A 163 -3.15 3.76 -16.52
C ILE A 163 -2.96 4.78 -15.39
N LYS A 164 -2.81 4.32 -14.14
CA LYS A 164 -2.56 5.20 -12.98
C LYS A 164 -1.31 6.06 -13.18
N GLN A 165 -0.20 5.44 -13.57
CA GLN A 165 1.07 6.12 -13.82
C GLN A 165 0.96 7.14 -14.94
N ALA A 166 0.30 6.80 -16.05
CA ALA A 166 0.07 7.72 -17.17
C ALA A 166 -0.77 8.93 -16.75
N VAL A 167 -1.85 8.70 -16.01
CA VAL A 167 -2.71 9.76 -15.47
C VAL A 167 -1.93 10.68 -14.52
N ILE A 168 -1.25 10.12 -13.52
CA ILE A 168 -0.46 10.91 -12.55
C ILE A 168 0.67 11.66 -13.25
N ALA A 169 1.32 11.03 -14.23
CA ALA A 169 2.36 11.69 -15.03
C ALA A 169 1.78 12.92 -15.75
N ARG A 170 0.61 12.81 -16.39
CA ARG A 170 -0.04 13.97 -17.03
C ARG A 170 -0.43 15.05 -16.02
N GLU A 171 -0.92 14.69 -14.84
CA GLU A 171 -1.27 15.64 -13.77
C GLU A 171 -0.06 16.40 -13.22
N HIS A 172 1.10 15.75 -13.15
CA HIS A 172 2.34 16.34 -12.63
C HIS A 172 3.18 17.05 -13.70
N ALA A 173 2.90 16.82 -14.98
CA ALA A 173 3.65 17.45 -16.07
C ALA A 173 3.38 18.97 -16.12
N LYS A 174 4.43 19.77 -16.32
CA LYS A 174 4.30 21.23 -16.44
C LYS A 174 3.70 21.69 -17.77
N GLY A 175 3.53 20.78 -18.73
CA GLY A 175 2.99 21.03 -20.06
C GLY A 175 2.26 19.82 -20.61
N ASP A 176 1.95 19.82 -21.90
CA ASP A 176 1.27 18.69 -22.53
C ASP A 176 2.23 17.49 -22.65
N LEU A 177 1.89 16.41 -21.94
CA LEU A 177 2.59 15.15 -21.94
C LEU A 177 1.84 14.16 -22.86
N ASP A 178 2.54 13.68 -23.88
CA ASP A 178 2.07 12.59 -24.75
C ASP A 178 2.31 11.24 -24.04
N ALA A 179 1.26 10.70 -23.45
CA ALA A 179 1.26 9.41 -22.77
C ALA A 179 0.66 8.33 -23.68
N THR A 180 1.45 7.32 -24.04
CA THR A 180 1.01 6.19 -24.87
C THR A 180 1.17 4.85 -24.14
N ILE A 181 0.11 4.04 -24.08
CA ILE A 181 0.12 2.69 -23.49
C ILE A 181 -0.01 1.65 -24.61
N PHE A 182 1.00 0.80 -24.77
CA PHE A 182 1.02 -0.31 -25.72
C PHE A 182 0.58 -1.62 -25.06
N PHE A 183 -0.51 -2.22 -25.55
CA PHE A 183 -1.15 -3.35 -24.89
C PHE A 183 -1.64 -4.45 -25.85
N MET A 184 -1.96 -5.62 -25.31
CA MET A 184 -2.68 -6.69 -26.03
C MET A 184 -4.17 -6.65 -25.73
N ASP A 185 -4.50 -6.76 -24.44
CA ASP A 185 -5.84 -6.63 -23.88
C ASP A 185 -5.75 -5.80 -22.60
N MET A 186 -6.66 -4.84 -22.43
CA MET A 186 -6.79 -4.10 -21.17
C MET A 186 -7.65 -4.94 -20.21
N ARG A 187 -7.10 -5.22 -19.03
CA ARG A 187 -7.75 -6.02 -17.98
C ARG A 187 -8.09 -5.14 -16.78
N THR A 188 -9.30 -4.60 -16.81
CA THR A 188 -9.87 -3.57 -15.92
C THR A 188 -11.09 -4.10 -15.18
N PHE A 189 -10.99 -5.34 -14.66
CA PHE A 189 -12.12 -6.12 -14.12
C PHE A 189 -12.55 -5.74 -12.69
N GLY A 190 -11.82 -4.86 -12.01
CA GLY A 190 -12.18 -4.37 -10.68
C GLY A 190 -13.34 -3.37 -10.71
N LYS A 191 -13.95 -3.13 -9.54
CA LYS A 191 -15.03 -2.14 -9.41
C LYS A 191 -14.51 -0.75 -9.81
N ASP A 192 -15.22 -0.11 -10.74
CA ASP A 192 -14.89 1.21 -11.30
C ASP A 192 -13.56 1.27 -12.09
N PHE A 193 -12.89 0.14 -12.35
CA PHE A 193 -11.62 0.13 -13.08
C PHE A 193 -11.81 0.49 -14.55
N GLU A 194 -12.87 -0.01 -15.19
CA GLU A 194 -13.23 0.37 -16.57
C GLU A 194 -13.54 1.86 -16.68
N ARG A 195 -14.31 2.41 -15.73
CA ARG A 195 -14.58 3.84 -15.67
C ARG A 195 -13.29 4.67 -15.54
N TYR A 196 -12.31 4.18 -14.78
CA TYR A 196 -11.00 4.84 -14.66
C TYR A 196 -10.22 4.79 -15.97
N TYR A 197 -10.28 3.67 -16.71
CA TYR A 197 -9.72 3.52 -18.05
C TYR A 197 -10.38 4.47 -19.06
N ASP A 198 -11.72 4.52 -19.12
CA ASP A 198 -12.45 5.41 -20.01
C ASP A 198 -12.11 6.87 -19.73
N ARG A 199 -12.05 7.27 -18.45
CA ARG A 199 -11.64 8.62 -18.06
C ARG A 199 -10.22 8.96 -18.54
N ALA A 200 -9.28 8.03 -18.38
CA ALA A 200 -7.91 8.23 -18.83
C ALA A 200 -7.83 8.45 -20.36
N ARG A 201 -8.65 7.70 -21.12
CA ARG A 201 -8.73 7.81 -22.59
C ARG A 201 -9.42 9.10 -23.04
N GLU A 202 -10.61 9.38 -22.50
CA GLU A 202 -11.54 10.37 -23.03
C GLU A 202 -11.31 11.77 -22.46
N GLU A 203 -11.08 11.88 -21.15
CA GLU A 203 -10.91 13.16 -20.48
C GLU A 203 -9.43 13.56 -20.39
N MET A 204 -8.54 12.57 -20.26
CA MET A 204 -7.11 12.79 -20.06
C MET A 204 -6.26 12.39 -21.28
N GLY A 205 -6.85 12.15 -22.45
CA GLY A 205 -6.12 12.02 -23.71
C GLY A 205 -5.00 10.98 -23.74
N VAL A 206 -4.99 9.99 -22.84
CA VAL A 206 -3.99 8.91 -22.85
C VAL A 206 -4.24 8.06 -24.08
N ARG A 207 -3.21 7.89 -24.91
CA ARG A 207 -3.27 7.07 -26.13
C ARG A 207 -3.16 5.59 -25.75
N PHE A 208 -4.10 4.79 -26.20
CA PHE A 208 -4.06 3.34 -26.06
C PHE A 208 -3.84 2.71 -27.43
N VAL A 209 -2.73 2.00 -27.59
CA VAL A 209 -2.35 1.36 -28.84
C VAL A 209 -2.32 -0.15 -28.63
N ARG A 210 -3.23 -0.86 -29.31
CA ARG A 210 -3.32 -2.31 -29.24
C ARG A 210 -2.22 -2.96 -30.08
N SER A 211 -1.03 -3.04 -29.53
CA SER A 211 0.12 -3.67 -30.16
C SER A 211 1.07 -4.22 -29.09
N ARG A 212 1.46 -5.50 -29.23
CA ARG A 212 2.53 -6.07 -28.42
C ARG A 212 3.88 -5.66 -29.00
N ILE A 213 4.60 -4.79 -28.30
CA ILE A 213 5.92 -4.34 -28.74
C ILE A 213 6.90 -5.50 -28.74
N HIS A 214 7.58 -5.70 -29.87
CA HIS A 214 8.63 -6.70 -30.02
C HIS A 214 9.94 -6.24 -29.36
N SER A 215 10.38 -5.02 -29.69
CA SER A 215 11.68 -4.49 -29.27
C SER A 215 11.67 -2.96 -29.15
N VAL A 216 12.51 -2.46 -28.26
CA VAL A 216 12.86 -1.04 -28.12
C VAL A 216 14.32 -0.89 -28.54
N VAL A 217 14.58 0.02 -29.48
CA VAL A 217 15.93 0.31 -29.96
C VAL A 217 16.33 1.72 -29.57
N GLU A 218 17.63 1.96 -29.39
CA GLU A 218 18.15 3.30 -29.14
C GLU A 218 18.34 4.01 -30.47
N ASP A 219 17.75 5.19 -30.63
CA ASP A 219 18.01 6.03 -31.78
C ASP A 219 19.45 6.56 -31.74
N PRO A 220 20.25 6.40 -32.81
CA PRO A 220 21.67 6.73 -32.80
C PRO A 220 21.94 8.24 -32.63
N ASP A 221 21.02 9.09 -33.10
CA ASP A 221 21.20 10.55 -33.12
C ASP A 221 20.74 11.18 -31.80
N THR A 222 19.55 10.81 -31.33
CA THR A 222 18.90 11.39 -30.15
C THR A 222 19.19 10.64 -28.86
N ARG A 223 19.64 9.37 -28.96
CA ARG A 223 19.78 8.42 -27.83
C ARG A 223 18.44 8.12 -27.14
N SER A 224 17.33 8.47 -27.78
CA SER A 224 15.98 8.24 -27.27
C SER A 224 15.49 6.83 -27.62
N PRO A 225 14.64 6.22 -26.78
CA PRO A 225 13.91 5.01 -27.13
C PRO A 225 13.05 5.17 -28.39
N LEU A 226 13.23 4.25 -29.33
CA LEU A 226 12.48 4.16 -30.57
C LEU A 226 11.66 2.86 -30.59
N ILE A 227 10.35 2.99 -30.84
CA ILE A 227 9.41 1.87 -30.90
C ILE A 227 8.83 1.79 -32.31
N ARG A 228 8.94 0.60 -32.92
CA ARG A 228 8.27 0.24 -34.16
C ARG A 228 7.13 -0.73 -33.86
N TYR A 229 5.92 -0.43 -34.31
CA TYR A 229 4.73 -1.21 -34.01
C TYR A 229 3.75 -1.22 -35.19
N VAL A 230 2.76 -2.11 -35.11
CA VAL A 230 1.67 -2.21 -36.08
C VAL A 230 0.36 -1.89 -35.35
N ASP A 231 -0.45 -1.00 -35.92
CA ASP A 231 -1.77 -0.68 -35.39
C ASP A 231 -2.84 -1.70 -35.83
N GLU A 232 -4.09 -1.51 -35.40
CA GLU A 232 -5.19 -2.42 -35.74
C GLU A 232 -5.58 -2.37 -37.23
N ASP A 233 -5.21 -1.31 -37.96
CA ASP A 233 -5.38 -1.21 -39.42
C ASP A 233 -4.26 -1.95 -40.19
N GLY A 234 -3.26 -2.49 -39.51
CA GLY A 234 -2.09 -3.12 -40.12
C GLY A 234 -1.04 -2.14 -40.63
N LYS A 235 -1.12 -0.84 -40.28
CA LYS A 235 -0.13 0.17 -40.65
C LYS A 235 1.06 0.10 -39.71
N VAL A 236 2.25 0.16 -40.29
CA VAL A 236 3.52 0.20 -39.54
C VAL A 236 3.82 1.63 -39.13
N HIS A 237 4.02 1.83 -37.84
CA HIS A 237 4.42 3.11 -37.24
C HIS A 237 5.81 2.99 -36.61
N GLN A 238 6.49 4.13 -36.52
CA GLN A 238 7.77 4.26 -35.85
C GLN A 238 7.78 5.59 -35.08
N GLU A 239 7.91 5.52 -33.76
CA GLU A 239 7.81 6.68 -32.88
C GLU A 239 8.98 6.75 -31.88
N LEU A 240 9.51 7.97 -31.69
CA LEU A 240 10.50 8.29 -30.66
C LEU A 240 9.79 8.71 -29.36
N PHE A 241 10.28 8.18 -28.24
CA PHE A 241 9.82 8.52 -26.90
C PHE A 241 10.97 9.06 -26.07
N ASP A 242 10.68 9.98 -25.15
CA ASP A 242 11.66 10.51 -24.22
C ASP A 242 12.00 9.50 -23.11
N MET A 243 11.03 8.65 -22.77
CA MET A 243 11.14 7.59 -21.77
C MET A 243 10.21 6.42 -22.13
N VAL A 244 10.66 5.21 -21.81
CA VAL A 244 9.83 3.99 -21.87
C VAL A 244 9.74 3.39 -20.49
N VAL A 245 8.52 3.07 -20.07
CA VAL A 245 8.22 2.39 -18.81
C VAL A 245 7.78 0.95 -19.11
N LEU A 246 8.54 -0.01 -18.62
CA LEU A 246 8.21 -1.43 -18.72
C LEU A 246 7.25 -1.79 -17.58
N SER A 247 6.02 -2.14 -17.92
CA SER A 247 5.03 -2.63 -16.96
C SER A 247 5.37 -4.08 -16.58
N VAL A 248 6.37 -4.22 -15.72
CA VAL A 248 6.94 -5.50 -15.27
C VAL A 248 5.94 -6.34 -14.48
N GLY A 249 5.98 -7.64 -14.71
CA GLY A 249 5.19 -8.64 -14.01
C GLY A 249 5.64 -8.90 -12.57
N MET A 250 4.83 -9.68 -11.85
CA MET A 250 5.10 -10.16 -10.49
C MET A 250 5.65 -11.59 -10.54
N GLU A 251 6.61 -11.90 -9.68
CA GLU A 251 7.14 -13.25 -9.45
C GLU A 251 7.41 -13.48 -7.96
N PRO A 252 7.39 -14.74 -7.48
CA PRO A 252 7.77 -15.04 -6.11
C PRO A 252 9.24 -14.71 -5.85
N SER A 253 9.55 -14.14 -4.68
CA SER A 253 10.95 -13.94 -4.27
C SER A 253 11.64 -15.28 -4.03
N PRO A 254 12.93 -15.45 -4.40
CA PRO A 254 13.71 -16.65 -4.04
C PRO A 254 13.70 -16.96 -2.54
N THR A 255 13.72 -15.93 -1.68
CA THR A 255 13.66 -16.11 -0.23
C THR A 255 12.30 -16.59 0.24
N ALA A 256 11.22 -16.19 -0.45
CA ALA A 256 9.87 -16.66 -0.15
C ALA A 256 9.70 -18.15 -0.53
N VAL A 257 10.28 -18.57 -1.65
CA VAL A 257 10.31 -19.98 -2.07
C VAL A 257 11.11 -20.83 -1.08
N GLU A 258 12.26 -20.33 -0.60
CA GLU A 258 13.05 -21.02 0.43
C GLU A 258 12.28 -21.10 1.76
N LEU A 259 11.60 -20.02 2.16
CA LEU A 259 10.76 -19.98 3.36
C LEU A 259 9.68 -21.06 3.29
N ALA A 260 8.94 -21.15 2.19
CA ALA A 260 7.90 -22.16 2.00
C ALA A 260 8.45 -23.59 2.16
N LYS A 261 9.62 -23.88 1.57
CA LYS A 261 10.30 -25.18 1.74
C LYS A 261 10.67 -25.46 3.20
N LYS A 262 11.19 -24.47 3.93
CA LYS A 262 11.54 -24.60 5.36
C LYS A 262 10.31 -24.89 6.23
N VAL A 263 9.16 -24.30 5.91
CA VAL A 263 7.92 -24.54 6.65
C VAL A 263 7.08 -25.70 6.10
N GLY A 264 7.52 -26.35 5.02
CA GLY A 264 6.85 -27.52 4.43
C GLY A 264 5.53 -27.18 3.73
N VAL A 265 5.46 -26.04 3.04
CA VAL A 265 4.33 -25.64 2.17
C VAL A 265 4.66 -25.97 0.72
N GLU A 266 3.73 -26.61 0.03
CA GLU A 266 3.83 -26.93 -1.40
C GLU A 266 3.59 -25.66 -2.24
N LEU A 267 4.28 -25.56 -3.37
CA LEU A 267 4.17 -24.43 -4.29
C LEU A 267 3.69 -24.94 -5.64
N ASP A 268 2.99 -24.08 -6.37
CA ASP A 268 2.61 -24.31 -7.76
C ASP A 268 3.87 -24.35 -8.68
N PRO A 269 3.72 -24.74 -9.97
CA PRO A 269 4.84 -24.77 -10.91
C PRO A 269 5.55 -23.43 -11.12
N TYR A 270 4.94 -22.32 -10.73
CA TYR A 270 5.47 -20.96 -10.87
C TYR A 270 6.09 -20.42 -9.57
N GLY A 271 6.01 -21.18 -8.47
CA GLY A 271 6.58 -20.85 -7.17
C GLY A 271 5.66 -20.06 -6.23
N PHE A 272 4.38 -19.90 -6.57
CA PHE A 272 3.37 -19.32 -5.67
C PHE A 272 2.81 -20.40 -4.75
N SER A 273 2.24 -20.01 -3.62
CA SER A 273 1.65 -20.97 -2.67
C SER A 273 0.23 -21.41 -3.03
N SER A 274 -0.32 -20.94 -4.15
CA SER A 274 -1.69 -21.28 -4.55
C SER A 274 -1.85 -22.80 -4.65
N GLN A 275 -2.85 -23.33 -3.95
CA GLN A 275 -3.19 -24.75 -4.02
C GLN A 275 -4.29 -25.05 -5.06
N GLY A 276 -4.75 -24.02 -5.79
CA GLY A 276 -6.02 -24.10 -6.50
C GLY A 276 -7.19 -24.30 -5.53
N GLY A 277 -8.37 -24.63 -6.05
CA GLY A 277 -9.53 -24.94 -5.22
C GLY A 277 -10.26 -23.72 -4.65
N LEU A 278 -11.20 -24.02 -3.75
CA LEU A 278 -12.18 -23.06 -3.22
C LEU A 278 -11.80 -22.51 -1.84
N GLU A 279 -10.60 -22.82 -1.33
CA GLU A 279 -10.06 -22.35 -0.05
C GLU A 279 -8.84 -21.42 -0.24
N ALA A 280 -9.08 -20.19 -0.68
CA ALA A 280 -8.06 -19.24 -1.15
C ALA A 280 -6.97 -18.79 -0.16
N VAL A 281 -7.00 -19.19 1.12
CA VAL A 281 -5.99 -18.82 2.13
C VAL A 281 -5.35 -20.03 2.82
N ALA A 282 -5.85 -21.22 2.53
CA ALA A 282 -5.28 -22.46 3.03
C ALA A 282 -3.98 -22.78 2.27
N THR A 283 -3.08 -23.48 2.94
CA THR A 283 -1.90 -24.07 2.30
C THR A 283 -1.99 -25.60 2.37
N SER A 284 -1.04 -26.30 1.74
CA SER A 284 -0.93 -27.76 1.86
C SER A 284 -0.68 -28.25 3.30
N ARG A 285 -0.33 -27.34 4.23
CA ARG A 285 -0.02 -27.68 5.62
C ARG A 285 -1.03 -27.04 6.59
N PRO A 286 -1.83 -27.84 7.32
CA PRO A 286 -2.73 -27.34 8.35
C PRO A 286 -1.99 -26.50 9.41
N GLY A 287 -2.62 -25.40 9.84
CA GLY A 287 -2.04 -24.42 10.77
C GLY A 287 -1.13 -23.38 10.09
N ILE A 288 -0.84 -23.54 8.79
CA ILE A 288 -0.15 -22.52 7.99
C ILE A 288 -1.10 -21.97 6.93
N PHE A 289 -1.24 -20.66 6.92
CA PHE A 289 -2.09 -19.91 5.99
C PHE A 289 -1.22 -19.00 5.12
N VAL A 290 -1.82 -18.44 4.07
CA VAL A 290 -1.15 -17.51 3.17
C VAL A 290 -2.04 -16.33 2.82
N CYS A 291 -1.43 -15.17 2.60
CA CYS A 291 -2.12 -14.00 2.06
C CYS A 291 -1.22 -13.13 1.18
N GLY A 292 -1.87 -12.32 0.36
CA GLY A 292 -1.22 -11.35 -0.52
C GLY A 292 -0.59 -11.98 -1.75
N ALA A 293 0.38 -11.27 -2.32
CA ALA A 293 0.94 -11.59 -3.63
C ALA A 293 1.74 -12.91 -3.69
N PHE A 294 2.08 -13.51 -2.54
CA PHE A 294 2.74 -14.81 -2.50
C PHE A 294 1.79 -15.98 -2.81
N GLU A 295 0.50 -15.82 -2.54
CA GLU A 295 -0.51 -16.77 -3.00
C GLU A 295 -0.72 -16.66 -4.51
N GLY A 296 -0.56 -15.46 -5.08
CA GLY A 296 -0.68 -15.21 -6.51
C GLY A 296 -0.77 -13.72 -6.82
N PRO A 297 -0.50 -13.26 -8.06
CA PRO A 297 -0.56 -11.85 -8.42
C PRO A 297 -1.95 -11.24 -8.17
N LYS A 298 -2.01 -10.16 -7.40
CA LYS A 298 -3.27 -9.49 -7.01
C LYS A 298 -3.07 -8.04 -6.62
N ASP A 299 -4.15 -7.28 -6.51
CA ASP A 299 -4.10 -5.88 -6.11
C ASP A 299 -4.15 -5.69 -4.58
N ILE A 300 -4.10 -4.43 -4.14
CA ILE A 300 -4.10 -4.07 -2.71
C ILE A 300 -5.45 -4.44 -2.05
N PRO A 301 -6.63 -4.03 -2.59
CA PRO A 301 -7.92 -4.47 -2.05
C PRO A 301 -8.05 -5.98 -1.85
N GLU A 302 -7.69 -6.77 -2.85
CA GLU A 302 -7.74 -8.24 -2.78
C GLU A 302 -6.77 -8.78 -1.73
N THR A 303 -5.56 -8.21 -1.64
CA THR A 303 -4.57 -8.55 -0.60
C THR A 303 -5.09 -8.29 0.80
N VAL A 304 -5.71 -7.13 1.05
CA VAL A 304 -6.26 -6.77 2.36
C VAL A 304 -7.43 -7.68 2.74
N MET A 305 -8.30 -8.00 1.78
CA MET A 305 -9.39 -8.95 1.97
C MET A 305 -8.85 -10.34 2.32
N GLN A 306 -7.86 -10.83 1.58
CA GLN A 306 -7.25 -12.14 1.81
C GLN A 306 -6.52 -12.20 3.15
N ALA A 307 -5.82 -11.14 3.56
CA ALA A 307 -5.22 -11.05 4.89
C ALA A 307 -6.26 -11.16 6.01
N SER A 308 -7.40 -10.50 5.86
CA SER A 308 -8.51 -10.61 6.82
C SER A 308 -9.08 -12.04 6.86
N SER A 309 -9.18 -12.71 5.71
CA SER A 309 -9.60 -14.11 5.63
C SER A 309 -8.60 -15.07 6.31
N ALA A 310 -7.31 -14.87 6.08
CA ALA A 310 -6.25 -15.67 6.71
C ALA A 310 -6.23 -15.50 8.24
N VAL A 311 -6.41 -14.26 8.73
CA VAL A 311 -6.58 -13.99 10.17
C VAL A 311 -7.82 -14.69 10.72
N GLY A 312 -8.97 -14.56 10.05
CA GLY A 312 -10.19 -15.23 10.50
C GLY A 312 -10.05 -16.76 10.59
N LYS A 313 -9.28 -17.38 9.68
CA LYS A 313 -8.97 -18.83 9.72
C LYS A 313 -7.94 -19.19 10.80
N ALA A 314 -6.99 -18.31 11.10
CA ALA A 314 -6.07 -18.51 12.21
C ALA A 314 -6.79 -18.38 13.56
N GLU A 315 -7.70 -17.42 13.69
CA GLU A 315 -8.47 -17.17 14.92
C GLU A 315 -9.41 -18.34 15.28
N THR A 316 -9.93 -19.10 14.31
CA THR A 316 -10.72 -20.30 14.63
C THR A 316 -9.88 -21.37 15.31
N LEU A 317 -8.60 -21.50 14.95
CA LEU A 317 -7.66 -22.42 15.62
C LEU A 317 -7.25 -21.91 17.00
N LEU A 318 -7.16 -20.59 17.16
CA LEU A 318 -6.67 -19.94 18.38
C LEU A 318 -7.79 -19.49 19.33
N ALA A 319 -9.05 -19.88 19.06
CA ALA A 319 -10.21 -19.37 19.78
C ALA A 319 -10.14 -19.63 21.30
N GLU A 320 -9.58 -20.76 21.72
CA GLU A 320 -9.41 -21.13 23.14
C GLU A 320 -8.33 -20.31 23.86
N ALA A 321 -7.31 -19.84 23.13
CA ALA A 321 -6.22 -19.01 23.66
C ALA A 321 -6.49 -17.50 23.48
N ARG A 322 -7.71 -17.12 23.09
CA ARG A 322 -8.05 -15.71 22.85
C ARG A 322 -7.82 -14.90 24.13
N TYR A 323 -7.10 -13.79 24.00
CA TYR A 323 -6.78 -12.84 25.06
C TYR A 323 -5.76 -13.29 26.12
N THR A 324 -5.15 -14.48 26.03
CA THR A 324 -4.22 -14.96 27.06
C THR A 324 -2.87 -14.25 27.08
N GLU A 325 -2.42 -13.72 25.94
CA GLU A 325 -1.10 -13.08 25.76
C GLU A 325 -1.22 -11.60 25.34
N ILE A 326 -2.32 -10.93 25.67
CA ILE A 326 -2.49 -9.50 25.33
C ILE A 326 -1.71 -8.63 26.32
N LEU A 327 -0.83 -7.80 25.77
CA LEU A 327 -0.27 -6.66 26.50
C LEU A 327 -1.23 -5.48 26.39
N GLU A 328 -1.87 -5.11 27.50
CA GLU A 328 -2.65 -3.88 27.56
C GLU A 328 -1.74 -2.67 27.43
N ARG A 329 -2.05 -1.80 26.46
CA ARG A 329 -1.32 -0.56 26.27
C ARG A 329 -1.69 0.42 27.37
N SER A 330 -0.72 0.80 28.20
CA SER A 330 -0.90 1.84 29.21
C SER A 330 -0.62 3.23 28.65
N TYR A 331 -1.42 4.19 29.07
CA TYR A 331 -1.24 5.62 28.79
C TYR A 331 -0.84 6.35 30.07
N PRO A 332 -0.14 7.49 29.97
CA PRO A 332 -0.03 8.40 31.09
C PRO A 332 -1.43 8.80 31.60
N GLU A 333 -1.52 9.14 32.89
CA GLU A 333 -2.75 9.70 33.45
C GLU A 333 -3.16 10.98 32.69
N GLU A 334 -4.47 11.14 32.50
CA GLU A 334 -5.00 12.31 31.80
C GLU A 334 -4.76 13.57 32.63
N ILE A 335 -4.15 14.57 31.99
CA ILE A 335 -3.84 15.86 32.61
C ILE A 335 -5.16 16.66 32.74
N ASP A 336 -5.52 17.05 33.96
CA ASP A 336 -6.65 17.95 34.19
C ASP A 336 -6.31 19.38 33.76
N ILE A 337 -6.95 19.81 32.70
CA ILE A 337 -6.80 21.11 32.04
C ILE A 337 -8.07 21.95 32.15
N SER A 338 -9.01 21.57 33.03
CA SER A 338 -10.32 22.22 33.17
C SER A 338 -10.25 23.69 33.59
N LYS A 339 -9.16 24.08 34.27
CA LYS A 339 -8.91 25.44 34.77
C LYS A 339 -7.89 26.21 33.93
N ASP A 340 -7.32 25.58 32.90
CA ASP A 340 -6.27 26.18 32.09
C ASP A 340 -6.86 27.00 30.95
N GLU A 341 -6.21 28.13 30.65
CA GLU A 341 -6.48 28.85 29.41
C GLU A 341 -6.08 27.99 28.20
N PRO A 342 -6.79 28.08 27.05
CA PRO A 342 -6.43 27.32 25.86
C PRO A 342 -5.02 27.64 25.34
N ARG A 343 -4.18 26.62 25.30
CA ARG A 343 -2.81 26.61 24.78
C ARG A 343 -2.74 25.63 23.62
N ILE A 344 -2.94 26.17 22.42
CA ILE A 344 -3.18 25.40 21.20
C ILE A 344 -1.86 25.24 20.42
N GLY A 345 -1.54 24.01 20.04
CA GLY A 345 -0.49 23.71 19.07
C GLY A 345 -1.07 23.42 17.69
N VAL A 346 -0.60 24.10 16.65
CA VAL A 346 -1.04 23.89 15.26
C VAL A 346 0.08 23.28 14.44
N PHE A 347 -0.14 22.10 13.87
CA PHE A 347 0.83 21.43 13.00
C PHE A 347 0.30 21.39 11.57
N VAL A 348 0.95 22.12 10.66
CA VAL A 348 0.56 22.22 9.25
C VAL A 348 1.43 21.27 8.42
N CYS A 349 0.79 20.39 7.65
CA CYS A 349 1.46 19.32 6.92
C CYS A 349 1.66 19.69 5.43
N ASP A 350 2.84 19.43 4.89
CA ASP A 350 3.11 19.53 3.45
C ASP A 350 2.57 18.34 2.67
N CYS A 351 2.58 17.16 3.31
CA CYS A 351 2.26 15.88 2.70
C CYS A 351 3.08 15.65 1.41
N GLY A 352 4.37 16.03 1.45
CA GLY A 352 5.23 16.11 0.28
C GLY A 352 4.70 17.16 -0.70
N ILE A 353 4.45 16.78 -1.95
CA ILE A 353 3.84 17.68 -2.93
C ILE A 353 2.31 17.66 -2.90
N ASN A 354 1.65 16.82 -2.09
CA ASN A 354 0.19 16.70 -2.13
C ASN A 354 -0.54 17.93 -1.57
N ILE A 355 0.07 18.66 -0.64
CA ILE A 355 -0.48 19.94 -0.13
C ILE A 355 0.40 21.08 -0.59
N ALA A 356 1.72 20.97 -0.38
CA ALA A 356 2.66 22.07 -0.62
C ALA A 356 2.82 22.48 -2.10
N SER A 357 2.39 21.66 -3.07
CA SER A 357 2.39 22.09 -4.49
C SER A 357 1.33 23.15 -4.81
N VAL A 358 0.27 23.25 -4.00
CA VAL A 358 -0.89 24.13 -4.27
C VAL A 358 -1.09 25.13 -3.13
N VAL A 359 -1.03 24.67 -1.88
CA VAL A 359 -1.20 25.50 -0.69
C VAL A 359 0.16 26.00 -0.23
N ARG A 360 0.31 27.32 -0.04
CA ARG A 360 1.54 27.90 0.53
C ARG A 360 1.58 27.64 2.04
N VAL A 361 2.04 26.46 2.41
CA VAL A 361 2.03 25.95 3.80
C VAL A 361 2.72 26.89 4.82
N PRO A 362 3.89 27.50 4.52
CA PRO A 362 4.50 28.45 5.44
C PRO A 362 3.58 29.62 5.80
N GLU A 363 2.80 30.14 4.83
CA GLU A 363 1.84 31.22 5.10
C GLU A 363 0.68 30.76 5.99
N VAL A 364 0.26 29.49 5.88
CA VAL A 364 -0.80 28.93 6.71
C VAL A 364 -0.30 28.76 8.15
N ARG A 365 0.94 28.29 8.34
CA ARG A 365 1.61 28.21 9.65
C ARG A 365 1.74 29.59 10.30
N ASP A 366 2.23 30.59 9.55
CA ASP A 366 2.43 31.94 10.06
C ASP A 366 1.09 32.58 10.44
N TYR A 367 0.08 32.41 9.59
CA TYR A 367 -1.28 32.83 9.92
C TYR A 367 -1.83 32.12 11.16
N ALA A 368 -1.63 30.81 11.30
CA ALA A 368 -2.08 30.04 12.46
C ALA A 368 -1.46 30.56 13.77
N SER A 369 -0.18 30.96 13.73
CA SER A 369 0.53 31.55 14.87
C SER A 369 -0.08 32.87 15.36
N SER A 370 -0.80 33.59 14.50
CA SER A 370 -1.49 34.83 14.86
C SER A 370 -2.87 34.62 15.52
N LEU A 371 -3.37 33.39 15.54
CA LEU A 371 -4.72 33.09 16.02
C LEU A 371 -4.79 33.06 17.57
N PRO A 372 -5.90 33.51 18.18
CA PRO A 372 -6.04 33.54 19.64
C PRO A 372 -5.90 32.15 20.27
N GLY A 373 -5.02 32.05 21.28
CA GLY A 373 -4.76 30.81 22.02
C GLY A 373 -3.75 29.87 21.35
N VAL A 374 -3.29 30.17 20.13
CA VAL A 374 -2.21 29.42 19.50
C VAL A 374 -0.87 29.88 20.07
N ILE A 375 -0.15 28.97 20.73
CA ILE A 375 1.15 29.25 21.34
C ILE A 375 2.31 28.60 20.57
N TYR A 376 1.99 27.64 19.72
CA TYR A 376 2.94 26.93 18.90
C TYR A 376 2.32 26.64 17.54
N ALA A 377 3.03 26.97 16.46
CA ALA A 377 2.70 26.49 15.14
C ALA A 377 3.95 25.98 14.43
N ALA A 378 3.85 24.81 13.80
CA ALA A 378 4.94 24.22 13.06
C ALA A 378 4.49 23.72 11.69
N GLU A 379 5.46 23.69 10.79
CA GLU A 379 5.36 23.08 9.48
C GLU A 379 6.10 21.74 9.53
N ASN A 380 5.43 20.69 9.07
CA ASN A 380 5.96 19.34 9.04
C ASN A 380 5.83 18.79 7.63
N LEU A 381 6.89 18.17 7.11
CA LEU A 381 6.84 17.52 5.80
C LEU A 381 5.76 16.41 5.77
N PHE A 382 5.75 15.56 6.81
CA PHE A 382 4.76 14.50 7.00
C PHE A 382 4.36 14.40 8.48
N SER A 383 3.27 15.06 8.88
CA SER A 383 2.80 15.01 10.28
C SER A 383 2.47 13.61 10.79
N CYS A 384 2.14 12.66 9.91
CA CYS A 384 1.84 11.26 10.28
C CYS A 384 3.07 10.34 10.34
N SER A 385 4.27 10.84 10.04
CA SER A 385 5.50 10.04 10.18
C SER A 385 5.82 9.79 11.66
N GLN A 386 6.45 8.65 11.95
CA GLN A 386 6.75 8.23 13.32
C GLN A 386 7.58 9.26 14.08
N ASP A 387 8.58 9.86 13.43
CA ASP A 387 9.43 10.90 14.03
C ASP A 387 8.63 12.16 14.39
N ASN A 388 7.70 12.58 13.52
CA ASN A 388 6.85 13.74 13.80
C ASN A 388 5.77 13.46 14.85
N ILE A 389 5.27 12.23 14.94
CA ILE A 389 4.37 11.80 16.02
C ILE A 389 5.09 11.90 17.37
N GLN A 390 6.30 11.34 17.45
CA GLN A 390 7.10 11.40 18.68
C GLN A 390 7.47 12.85 19.03
N ARG A 391 7.88 13.66 18.04
CA ARG A 391 8.16 15.08 18.24
C ARG A 391 6.93 15.86 18.68
N MET A 392 5.74 15.53 18.17
CA MET A 392 4.49 16.14 18.60
C MET A 392 4.22 15.87 20.09
N VAL A 393 4.42 14.63 20.56
CA VAL A 393 4.31 14.28 21.98
C VAL A 393 5.27 15.10 22.84
N GLU A 394 6.52 15.24 22.41
CA GLU A 394 7.53 16.06 23.10
C GLU A 394 7.13 17.53 23.14
N VAL A 395 6.73 18.12 22.01
CA VAL A 395 6.32 19.52 21.92
C VAL A 395 5.10 19.80 22.80
N ILE A 396 4.13 18.88 22.87
CA ILE A 396 2.98 19.01 23.76
C ILE A 396 3.44 19.18 25.21
N LYS A 397 4.41 18.37 25.65
CA LYS A 397 4.98 18.43 27.00
C LYS A 397 5.85 19.68 27.21
N GLU A 398 6.78 19.94 26.30
CA GLU A 398 7.73 21.06 26.36
C GLU A 398 7.04 22.42 26.39
N GLN A 399 6.02 22.61 25.54
CA GLN A 399 5.30 23.89 25.41
C GLN A 399 4.07 23.97 26.32
N GLY A 400 3.73 22.91 27.04
CA GLY A 400 2.52 22.81 27.83
C GLY A 400 1.27 23.06 26.98
N LEU A 401 1.17 22.38 25.84
CA LEU A 401 -0.03 22.44 24.99
C LEU A 401 -1.15 21.66 25.65
N ASN A 402 -2.36 22.18 25.62
CA ASN A 402 -3.55 21.50 26.13
C ASN A 402 -4.63 21.31 25.05
N ARG A 403 -4.39 21.77 23.81
CA ARG A 403 -5.20 21.52 22.62
C ARG A 403 -4.30 21.34 21.42
N VAL A 404 -4.69 20.52 20.46
CA VAL A 404 -3.91 20.28 19.25
C VAL A 404 -4.77 20.40 18.01
N VAL A 405 -4.28 21.12 17.00
CA VAL A 405 -4.83 21.13 15.65
C VAL A 405 -3.80 20.57 14.69
N VAL A 406 -4.20 19.62 13.85
CA VAL A 406 -3.37 19.18 12.72
C VAL A 406 -4.06 19.57 11.42
N ALA A 407 -3.42 20.44 10.64
CA ALA A 407 -3.89 20.85 9.33
C ALA A 407 -3.24 19.98 8.26
N SER A 408 -3.98 18.98 7.77
CA SER A 408 -3.44 17.96 6.85
C SER A 408 -4.53 17.30 5.98
N CYS A 409 -4.64 15.98 6.03
CA CYS A 409 -5.52 15.15 5.23
C CYS A 409 -6.92 14.97 5.86
N SER A 410 -7.65 13.95 5.42
CA SER A 410 -8.99 13.64 5.93
C SER A 410 -8.98 13.07 7.36
N PRO A 411 -9.89 13.52 8.25
CA PRO A 411 -10.06 12.93 9.57
C PRO A 411 -10.46 11.46 9.52
N ARG A 412 -11.14 11.02 8.45
CA ARG A 412 -11.50 9.61 8.25
C ARG A 412 -10.29 8.67 8.21
N THR A 413 -9.11 9.20 7.89
CA THR A 413 -7.90 8.40 7.72
C THR A 413 -6.98 8.47 8.94
N HIS A 414 -6.68 9.69 9.44
CA HIS A 414 -5.62 9.88 10.44
C HIS A 414 -6.08 10.53 11.75
N GLU A 415 -7.36 10.87 11.92
CA GLU A 415 -7.84 11.38 13.22
C GLU A 415 -7.59 10.39 14.37
N PRO A 416 -7.85 9.07 14.22
CA PRO A 416 -7.55 8.13 15.30
C PRO A 416 -6.06 8.12 15.69
N LEU A 417 -5.16 8.25 14.70
CA LEU A 417 -3.72 8.30 14.92
C LEU A 417 -3.30 9.53 15.74
N PHE A 418 -3.81 10.71 15.40
CA PHE A 418 -3.45 11.94 16.12
C PHE A 418 -4.13 12.04 17.50
N ARG A 419 -5.36 11.54 17.64
CA ARG A 419 -5.99 11.39 18.96
C ARG A 419 -5.18 10.49 19.87
N GLU A 420 -4.69 9.38 19.33
CA GLU A 420 -3.79 8.47 20.03
C GLU A 420 -2.44 9.13 20.37
N THR A 421 -1.91 9.96 19.47
CA THR A 421 -0.67 10.72 19.69
C THR A 421 -0.81 11.66 20.88
N ILE A 422 -1.88 12.45 20.96
CA ILE A 422 -2.05 13.39 22.08
C ILE A 422 -2.34 12.66 23.41
N ARG A 423 -2.95 11.46 23.36
CA ARG A 423 -3.11 10.60 24.55
C ARG A 423 -1.78 10.12 25.11
N GLN A 424 -0.80 9.82 24.25
CA GLN A 424 0.57 9.49 24.71
C GLN A 424 1.27 10.69 25.38
N ALA A 425 0.78 11.91 25.14
CA ALA A 425 1.23 13.11 25.85
C ALA A 425 0.44 13.37 27.15
N GLY A 426 -0.58 12.58 27.47
CA GLY A 426 -1.46 12.75 28.64
C GLY A 426 -2.69 13.63 28.37
N LEU A 427 -2.96 14.03 27.13
CA LEU A 427 -4.15 14.83 26.80
C LEU A 427 -5.35 13.96 26.44
N ASN A 428 -6.54 14.42 26.82
CA ASN A 428 -7.80 13.82 26.41
C ASN A 428 -7.95 13.82 24.86
N PRO A 429 -8.33 12.70 24.22
CA PRO A 429 -8.38 12.59 22.75
C PRO A 429 -9.36 13.56 22.08
N TYR A 430 -10.34 14.10 22.80
CA TYR A 430 -11.32 15.05 22.27
C TYR A 430 -10.86 16.52 22.30
N LEU A 431 -9.62 16.75 22.74
CA LEU A 431 -8.93 18.04 22.70
C LEU A 431 -8.12 18.24 21.41
N PHE A 432 -8.40 17.39 20.42
CA PHE A 432 -7.81 17.38 19.10
C PHE A 432 -8.83 17.81 18.04
N GLU A 433 -8.39 18.58 17.05
CA GLU A 433 -9.17 18.87 15.85
C GLU A 433 -8.29 18.74 14.60
N MET A 434 -8.89 18.29 13.49
CA MET A 434 -8.19 18.17 12.21
C MET A 434 -8.75 19.16 11.19
N ALA A 435 -7.89 19.97 10.58
CA ALA A 435 -8.25 20.82 9.45
C ALA A 435 -7.88 20.11 8.14
N ASN A 436 -8.87 19.71 7.35
CA ASN A 436 -8.64 19.01 6.08
C ASN A 436 -8.28 20.00 4.96
N ILE A 437 -6.99 20.27 4.81
CA ILE A 437 -6.46 21.19 3.80
C ILE A 437 -5.95 20.48 2.54
N ARG A 438 -6.08 19.14 2.48
CA ARG A 438 -5.70 18.33 1.31
C ARG A 438 -6.90 17.96 0.46
N ASP A 439 -7.70 17.03 0.93
CA ASP A 439 -8.83 16.45 0.20
C ASP A 439 -9.93 17.51 -0.06
N GLN A 440 -10.09 18.47 0.87
CA GLN A 440 -10.99 19.62 0.71
C GLN A 440 -10.27 20.92 0.32
N GLY A 441 -8.94 20.87 0.16
CA GLY A 441 -8.09 22.00 -0.17
C GLY A 441 -7.28 21.73 -1.43
N SER A 442 -5.99 21.42 -1.27
CA SER A 442 -5.03 21.32 -2.39
C SER A 442 -5.51 20.49 -3.58
N TRP A 443 -6.09 19.30 -3.35
CA TRP A 443 -6.46 18.38 -4.43
C TRP A 443 -7.58 18.90 -5.36
N VAL A 444 -8.47 19.73 -4.84
CA VAL A 444 -9.62 20.24 -5.59
C VAL A 444 -9.45 21.69 -6.06
N HIS A 445 -8.34 22.34 -5.72
CA HIS A 445 -8.02 23.74 -6.07
C HIS A 445 -6.66 23.88 -6.77
N GLN A 446 -6.22 22.86 -7.50
CA GLN A 446 -4.88 22.82 -8.13
C GLN A 446 -4.61 24.01 -9.05
N GLN A 447 -5.64 24.55 -9.70
CA GLN A 447 -5.56 25.69 -10.62
C GLN A 447 -5.70 27.06 -9.92
N GLU A 448 -5.98 27.09 -8.61
CA GLU A 448 -6.27 28.32 -7.86
C GLU A 448 -5.46 28.40 -6.53
N PRO A 449 -4.12 28.37 -6.57
CA PRO A 449 -3.27 28.23 -5.38
C PRO A 449 -3.43 29.37 -4.37
N GLU A 450 -3.69 30.61 -4.80
CA GLU A 450 -3.99 31.73 -3.90
C GLU A 450 -5.27 31.46 -3.09
N LYS A 451 -6.34 31.03 -3.77
CA LYS A 451 -7.63 30.73 -3.13
C LYS A 451 -7.53 29.48 -2.27
N ALA A 452 -6.78 28.47 -2.70
CA ALA A 452 -6.51 27.27 -1.92
C ALA A 452 -5.81 27.62 -0.59
N THR A 453 -4.80 28.50 -0.65
CA THR A 453 -4.07 28.98 0.52
C THR A 453 -4.97 29.78 1.46
N GLN A 454 -5.81 30.67 0.92
CA GLN A 454 -6.76 31.43 1.74
C GLN A 454 -7.80 30.51 2.41
N LYS A 455 -8.33 29.54 1.66
CA LYS A 455 -9.24 28.52 2.19
C LYS A 455 -8.58 27.70 3.29
N ALA A 456 -7.31 27.31 3.13
CA ALA A 456 -6.56 26.59 4.16
C ALA A 456 -6.42 27.41 5.45
N LYS A 457 -6.10 28.71 5.34
CA LYS A 457 -6.09 29.64 6.50
C LYS A 457 -7.44 29.68 7.20
N ASP A 458 -8.53 29.78 6.44
CA ASP A 458 -9.88 29.81 7.01
C ASP A 458 -10.26 28.50 7.71
N LEU A 459 -9.94 27.34 7.12
CA LEU A 459 -10.16 26.03 7.71
C LEU A 459 -9.37 25.85 9.01
N VAL A 460 -8.12 26.29 9.06
CA VAL A 460 -7.31 26.28 10.28
C VAL A 460 -7.91 27.20 11.34
N ARG A 461 -8.35 28.42 10.97
CA ARG A 461 -9.05 29.33 11.90
C ARG A 461 -10.30 28.68 12.48
N MET A 462 -11.09 27.98 11.67
CA MET A 462 -12.29 27.28 12.12
C MET A 462 -11.95 26.13 13.09
N ALA A 463 -10.94 25.33 12.77
CA ALA A 463 -10.49 24.24 13.64
C ALA A 463 -9.95 24.75 14.98
N VAL A 464 -9.13 25.81 14.96
CA VAL A 464 -8.63 26.48 16.17
C VAL A 464 -9.78 27.04 17.00
N ALA A 465 -10.75 27.71 16.38
CA ALA A 465 -11.92 28.24 17.09
C ALA A 465 -12.76 27.13 17.75
N LYS A 466 -12.90 25.97 17.10
CA LYS A 466 -13.60 24.81 17.65
C LYS A 466 -12.84 24.18 18.81
N VAL A 467 -11.56 23.88 18.64
CA VAL A 467 -10.73 23.19 19.66
C VAL A 467 -10.54 24.07 20.90
N ARG A 468 -10.50 25.39 20.73
CA ARG A 468 -10.44 26.36 21.85
C ARG A 468 -11.61 26.21 22.83
N ASN A 469 -12.78 25.83 22.32
CA ASN A 469 -13.99 25.60 23.11
C ASN A 469 -14.20 24.13 23.48
N ALA A 470 -13.33 23.22 23.00
CA ALA A 470 -13.42 21.80 23.32
C ALA A 470 -13.11 21.56 24.79
N ARG A 471 -13.80 20.58 25.37
CA ARG A 471 -13.61 20.10 26.73
C ARG A 471 -13.24 18.63 26.69
N PRO A 472 -12.50 18.13 27.69
CA PRO A 472 -12.31 16.69 27.84
C PRO A 472 -13.66 15.98 27.84
N LEU A 473 -13.78 14.90 27.08
CA LEU A 473 -14.95 14.03 27.09
C LEU A 473 -14.55 12.65 27.59
N GLU A 474 -15.42 12.06 28.41
CA GLU A 474 -15.28 10.68 28.83
C GLU A 474 -15.69 9.74 27.70
N GLN A 475 -14.89 8.71 27.46
CA GLN A 475 -15.27 7.64 26.56
C GLN A 475 -16.27 6.72 27.26
N LEU A 476 -17.49 6.68 26.73
CA LEU A 476 -18.50 5.74 27.19
C LEU A 476 -18.17 4.34 26.68
N THR A 477 -17.95 3.41 27.59
CA THR A 477 -17.87 1.98 27.26
C THR A 477 -19.26 1.38 27.27
N VAL A 478 -19.63 0.72 26.18
CA VAL A 478 -20.91 0.01 26.05
C VAL A 478 -20.64 -1.49 25.95
N PRO A 479 -21.45 -2.35 26.59
CA PRO A 479 -21.32 -3.79 26.42
C PRO A 479 -21.58 -4.16 24.96
N VAL A 480 -20.89 -5.18 24.46
CA VAL A 480 -21.07 -5.67 23.09
C VAL A 480 -21.83 -6.99 23.14
N GLU A 481 -22.95 -7.06 22.43
CA GLU A 481 -23.74 -8.29 22.24
C GLU A 481 -22.90 -9.32 21.46
N GLN A 482 -22.61 -10.46 22.09
CA GLN A 482 -21.70 -11.51 21.58
C GLN A 482 -22.42 -12.46 20.60
N THR A 483 -23.26 -11.89 19.75
CA THR A 483 -24.04 -12.57 18.72
C THR A 483 -23.86 -11.83 17.40
N ALA A 484 -23.74 -12.54 16.29
CA ALA A 484 -23.66 -11.96 14.96
C ALA A 484 -24.92 -12.24 14.14
N LEU A 485 -25.27 -11.30 13.26
CA LEU A 485 -26.29 -11.48 12.22
C LEU A 485 -25.61 -11.55 10.85
N VAL A 486 -25.88 -12.60 10.08
CA VAL A 486 -25.43 -12.74 8.69
C VAL A 486 -26.65 -12.74 7.78
N VAL A 487 -26.64 -11.87 6.77
CA VAL A 487 -27.76 -11.64 5.86
C VAL A 487 -27.42 -12.14 4.47
N GLY A 488 -28.03 -13.24 4.06
CA GLY A 488 -27.80 -13.93 2.79
C GLY A 488 -27.08 -15.25 2.98
N GLY A 489 -27.72 -16.34 2.57
CA GLY A 489 -27.25 -17.73 2.68
C GLY A 489 -26.41 -18.21 1.50
N GLY A 490 -25.75 -17.31 0.75
CA GLY A 490 -24.79 -17.68 -0.29
C GLY A 490 -23.44 -18.15 0.27
N VAL A 491 -22.48 -18.50 -0.60
CA VAL A 491 -21.13 -18.97 -0.20
C VAL A 491 -20.45 -17.99 0.76
N ALA A 492 -20.50 -16.68 0.49
CA ALA A 492 -19.91 -15.66 1.36
C ALA A 492 -20.55 -15.64 2.77
N GLY A 493 -21.88 -15.69 2.84
CA GLY A 493 -22.60 -15.66 4.12
C GLY A 493 -22.41 -16.94 4.93
N MET A 494 -22.42 -18.10 4.27
CA MET A 494 -22.17 -19.38 4.92
C MET A 494 -20.75 -19.49 5.48
N ASN A 495 -19.72 -19.08 4.72
CA ASN A 495 -18.34 -19.04 5.23
C ASN A 495 -18.19 -18.05 6.40
N SER A 496 -18.81 -16.87 6.30
CA SER A 496 -18.80 -15.88 7.39
C SER A 496 -19.45 -16.43 8.66
N ALA A 497 -20.61 -17.09 8.52
CA ALA A 497 -21.33 -17.68 9.63
C ALA A 497 -20.55 -18.82 10.29
N LEU A 498 -19.95 -19.71 9.49
CA LEU A 498 -19.11 -20.78 10.02
C LEU A 498 -17.88 -20.24 10.72
N ASN A 499 -17.17 -19.28 10.14
CA ASN A 499 -15.96 -18.74 10.75
C ASN A 499 -16.26 -18.13 12.14
N ILE A 500 -17.29 -17.29 12.24
CA ILE A 500 -17.69 -16.69 13.53
C ILE A 500 -18.16 -17.76 14.53
N ALA A 501 -18.86 -18.78 14.05
CA ALA A 501 -19.38 -19.85 14.90
C ALA A 501 -18.29 -20.80 15.42
N GLU A 502 -17.31 -21.14 14.57
CA GLU A 502 -16.10 -21.91 14.91
C GLU A 502 -15.23 -21.14 15.93
N GLN A 503 -15.27 -19.82 15.90
CA GLN A 503 -14.66 -18.94 16.89
C GLN A 503 -15.42 -18.86 18.24
N GLY A 504 -16.56 -19.56 18.36
CA GLY A 504 -17.34 -19.73 19.61
C GLY A 504 -18.59 -18.86 19.74
N TYR A 505 -18.84 -17.94 18.81
CA TYR A 505 -19.95 -16.97 18.88
C TYR A 505 -21.24 -17.50 18.26
N THR A 506 -22.39 -17.04 18.76
CA THR A 506 -23.68 -17.40 18.16
C THR A 506 -23.93 -16.57 16.91
N VAL A 507 -24.42 -17.21 15.84
CA VAL A 507 -24.73 -16.55 14.57
C VAL A 507 -26.17 -16.80 14.18
N HIS A 508 -26.90 -15.75 13.83
CA HIS A 508 -28.17 -15.84 13.12
C HIS A 508 -27.91 -15.69 11.62
N LEU A 509 -28.14 -16.75 10.83
CA LEU A 509 -28.00 -16.71 9.37
C LEU A 509 -29.39 -16.59 8.74
N VAL A 510 -29.67 -15.46 8.12
CA VAL A 510 -30.97 -15.14 7.50
C VAL A 510 -30.89 -15.31 6.00
N GLU A 511 -31.75 -16.16 5.44
CA GLU A 511 -31.86 -16.40 4.00
C GLU A 511 -33.31 -16.22 3.53
N LYS A 512 -33.45 -15.43 2.47
CA LYS A 512 -34.74 -15.06 1.89
C LYS A 512 -35.46 -16.26 1.27
N THR A 513 -34.71 -17.17 0.66
CA THR A 513 -35.25 -18.36 0.01
C THR A 513 -35.33 -19.54 0.97
N ASP A 514 -35.81 -20.67 0.48
CA ASP A 514 -35.93 -21.92 1.24
C ASP A 514 -34.68 -22.79 1.21
N GLN A 515 -33.61 -22.31 0.56
CA GLN A 515 -32.38 -23.05 0.38
C GLN A 515 -31.15 -22.14 0.46
N LEU A 516 -30.10 -22.63 1.10
CA LEU A 516 -28.78 -22.00 1.11
C LEU A 516 -28.07 -22.20 -0.24
N GLY A 517 -27.10 -21.37 -0.58
CA GLY A 517 -26.16 -21.55 -1.70
C GLY A 517 -26.14 -20.42 -2.72
N GLY A 518 -27.20 -19.63 -2.83
CA GLY A 518 -27.25 -18.48 -3.73
C GLY A 518 -26.90 -18.82 -5.18
N ILE A 519 -26.05 -17.99 -5.83
CA ILE A 519 -25.65 -18.19 -7.23
C ILE A 519 -24.82 -19.46 -7.45
N ALA A 520 -24.12 -19.96 -6.43
CA ALA A 520 -23.29 -21.16 -6.55
C ALA A 520 -24.12 -22.40 -6.90
N ARG A 521 -25.42 -22.44 -6.61
CA ARG A 521 -26.33 -23.50 -7.08
C ARG A 521 -26.45 -23.60 -8.61
N ARG A 522 -26.01 -22.59 -9.34
CA ARG A 522 -26.07 -22.54 -10.82
C ARG A 522 -24.70 -22.80 -11.46
N LEU A 523 -23.64 -22.94 -10.68
CA LEU A 523 -22.26 -23.06 -11.15
C LEU A 523 -21.75 -24.47 -10.88
N HIS A 524 -21.16 -25.14 -11.87
CA HIS A 524 -20.77 -26.54 -11.71
C HIS A 524 -19.27 -26.70 -11.49
N THR A 525 -18.46 -26.02 -12.31
CA THR A 525 -17.00 -26.10 -12.23
C THR A 525 -16.35 -24.72 -12.32
N THR A 526 -15.18 -24.56 -11.70
CA THR A 526 -14.31 -23.39 -11.93
C THR A 526 -13.62 -23.50 -13.29
N ILE A 527 -12.89 -22.45 -13.70
CA ILE A 527 -12.10 -22.49 -14.94
C ILE A 527 -10.87 -23.42 -14.79
N GLU A 528 -10.41 -23.62 -13.55
CA GLU A 528 -9.37 -24.57 -13.15
C GLU A 528 -9.89 -26.01 -13.04
N GLY A 529 -11.21 -26.21 -13.02
CA GLY A 529 -11.86 -27.52 -13.01
C GLY A 529 -12.34 -28.00 -11.64
N ASP A 530 -12.32 -27.16 -10.60
CA ASP A 530 -12.80 -27.52 -9.26
C ASP A 530 -14.31 -27.73 -9.23
N ASP A 531 -14.78 -28.70 -8.45
CA ASP A 531 -16.20 -29.01 -8.29
C ASP A 531 -16.89 -28.07 -7.29
N ILE A 532 -17.68 -27.15 -7.82
CA ILE A 532 -18.42 -26.15 -7.03
C ILE A 532 -19.60 -26.79 -6.30
N GLN A 533 -20.24 -27.82 -6.87
CA GLN A 533 -21.41 -28.45 -6.24
C GLN A 533 -21.00 -29.28 -5.03
N ALA A 534 -19.92 -30.05 -5.13
CA ALA A 534 -19.38 -30.81 -4.00
C ALA A 534 -19.00 -29.90 -2.82
N TYR A 535 -18.29 -28.80 -3.10
CA TYR A 535 -17.97 -27.79 -2.09
C TYR A 535 -19.22 -27.15 -1.47
N LEU A 536 -20.22 -26.82 -2.29
CA LEU A 536 -21.45 -26.21 -1.81
C LEU A 536 -22.24 -27.16 -0.91
N GLU A 537 -22.30 -28.44 -1.25
CA GLU A 537 -22.97 -29.46 -0.44
C GLU A 537 -22.34 -29.60 0.95
N ASP A 538 -21.01 -29.72 1.01
CA ASP A 538 -20.25 -29.73 2.28
C ASP A 538 -20.53 -28.48 3.11
N LEU A 539 -20.43 -27.31 2.49
CA LEU A 539 -20.63 -26.03 3.17
C LEU A 539 -22.05 -25.91 3.76
N VAL A 540 -23.06 -26.33 3.02
CA VAL A 540 -24.46 -26.34 3.47
C VAL A 540 -24.66 -27.34 4.62
N GLU A 541 -24.04 -28.52 4.55
CA GLU A 541 -24.10 -29.52 5.61
C GLU A 541 -23.48 -29.01 6.91
N ARG A 542 -22.28 -28.45 6.84
CA ARG A 542 -21.58 -27.85 7.98
C ARG A 542 -22.40 -26.76 8.64
N VAL A 543 -22.96 -25.83 7.87
CA VAL A 543 -23.82 -24.75 8.38
C VAL A 543 -25.04 -25.31 9.11
N LYS A 544 -25.73 -26.31 8.53
CA LYS A 544 -26.94 -26.90 9.13
C LYS A 544 -26.66 -27.66 10.41
N LYS A 545 -25.49 -28.29 10.53
CA LYS A 545 -25.10 -29.10 11.70
C LYS A 545 -24.48 -28.28 12.82
N HIS A 546 -23.98 -27.07 12.55
CA HIS A 546 -23.23 -26.30 13.53
C HIS A 546 -24.11 -25.78 14.69
N PRO A 547 -23.84 -26.13 15.96
CA PRO A 547 -24.73 -25.84 17.09
C PRO A 547 -24.88 -24.34 17.43
N LYS A 548 -23.91 -23.53 16.99
CA LYS A 548 -23.91 -22.06 17.21
C LYS A 548 -24.58 -21.27 16.07
N ILE A 549 -24.98 -21.92 14.97
CA ILE A 549 -25.65 -21.25 13.86
C ILE A 549 -27.16 -21.48 13.96
N LYS A 550 -27.92 -20.39 14.10
CA LYS A 550 -29.38 -20.38 14.02
C LYS A 550 -29.79 -19.98 12.61
N LEU A 551 -30.29 -20.95 11.85
CA LEU A 551 -30.67 -20.76 10.45
C LEU A 551 -32.14 -20.31 10.31
N HIS A 552 -32.33 -19.20 9.61
CA HIS A 552 -33.62 -18.57 9.33
C HIS A 552 -33.89 -18.57 7.82
N LEU A 553 -34.46 -19.66 7.30
CA LEU A 553 -34.90 -19.75 5.90
C LEU A 553 -36.24 -19.05 5.69
N LYS A 554 -36.56 -18.70 4.44
CA LYS A 554 -37.80 -17.98 4.06
C LYS A 554 -38.03 -16.74 4.91
N SER A 555 -36.94 -16.04 5.26
CA SER A 555 -36.95 -14.95 6.22
C SER A 555 -36.36 -13.68 5.60
N GLU A 556 -37.02 -12.55 5.83
CA GLU A 556 -36.59 -11.24 5.32
C GLU A 556 -36.45 -10.22 6.45
N ILE A 557 -35.52 -9.29 6.30
CA ILE A 557 -35.36 -8.17 7.25
C ILE A 557 -36.47 -7.15 7.04
N LYS A 558 -37.11 -6.73 8.13
CA LYS A 558 -38.14 -5.68 8.14
C LYS A 558 -37.61 -4.36 8.64
N SER A 559 -36.83 -4.38 9.71
CA SER A 559 -36.25 -3.18 10.30
C SER A 559 -34.90 -3.51 10.94
N HIS A 560 -34.03 -2.51 11.02
CA HIS A 560 -32.72 -2.60 11.66
C HIS A 560 -32.44 -1.27 12.35
N THR A 561 -32.10 -1.33 13.63
CA THR A 561 -31.83 -0.18 14.49
C THR A 561 -30.68 -0.48 15.44
N GLY A 562 -30.18 0.54 16.14
CA GLY A 562 -29.10 0.42 17.11
C GLY A 562 -27.78 1.00 16.62
N PHE A 563 -26.70 0.60 17.27
CA PHE A 563 -25.33 1.08 17.01
C PHE A 563 -24.33 -0.05 17.18
N VAL A 564 -23.06 0.21 16.82
CA VAL A 564 -21.98 -0.79 16.89
C VAL A 564 -21.97 -1.50 18.25
N GLY A 565 -22.07 -2.83 18.21
CA GLY A 565 -22.12 -3.68 19.40
C GLY A 565 -23.51 -3.90 20.01
N ASN A 566 -24.53 -3.12 19.63
CA ASN A 566 -25.89 -3.20 20.17
C ASN A 566 -26.93 -2.92 19.08
N PHE A 567 -27.05 -3.82 18.12
CA PHE A 567 -28.06 -3.74 17.07
C PHE A 567 -29.28 -4.61 17.39
N GLN A 568 -30.42 -4.20 16.84
CA GLN A 568 -31.69 -4.89 16.92
C GLN A 568 -32.29 -4.95 15.51
N THR A 569 -32.43 -6.17 14.99
CA THR A 569 -33.00 -6.44 13.66
C THR A 569 -34.28 -7.25 13.81
N GLN A 570 -35.35 -6.79 13.18
CA GLN A 570 -36.57 -7.56 13.05
C GLN A 570 -36.56 -8.33 11.74
N ILE A 571 -36.81 -9.63 11.81
CA ILE A 571 -36.99 -10.51 10.67
C ILE A 571 -38.43 -10.98 10.62
N SER A 572 -38.94 -11.24 9.42
CA SER A 572 -40.27 -11.82 9.21
C SER A 572 -40.20 -13.06 8.35
N ASN A 573 -40.98 -14.07 8.71
CA ASN A 573 -41.19 -15.28 7.92
C ASN A 573 -42.67 -15.71 7.99
N SER A 574 -42.99 -16.87 7.42
CA SER A 574 -44.36 -17.40 7.43
C SER A 574 -44.92 -17.71 8.83
N LYS A 575 -44.07 -17.75 9.88
CA LYS A 575 -44.46 -18.01 11.28
C LYS A 575 -44.68 -16.72 12.08
N GLY A 576 -44.33 -15.55 11.53
CA GLY A 576 -44.49 -14.26 12.20
C GLY A 576 -43.24 -13.38 12.10
N THR A 577 -43.14 -12.43 13.02
CA THR A 577 -41.98 -11.53 13.15
C THR A 577 -41.18 -11.94 14.39
N GLU A 578 -39.86 -12.02 14.25
CA GLU A 578 -38.90 -12.30 15.32
C GLU A 578 -37.90 -11.15 15.41
N GLU A 579 -37.47 -10.84 16.62
CA GLU A 579 -36.46 -9.82 16.88
C GLU A 579 -35.14 -10.45 17.30
N ILE A 580 -34.05 -10.03 16.66
CA ILE A 580 -32.71 -10.54 16.88
C ILE A 580 -31.83 -9.39 17.37
N ARG A 581 -31.22 -9.58 18.54
CA ARG A 581 -30.16 -8.70 19.06
C ARG A 581 -28.80 -9.26 18.66
N HIS A 582 -27.91 -8.40 18.20
CA HIS A 582 -26.57 -8.78 17.73
C HIS A 582 -25.61 -7.59 17.82
N GLY A 583 -24.32 -7.87 17.97
CA GLY A 583 -23.28 -6.84 18.04
C GLY A 583 -22.77 -6.42 16.66
N VAL A 584 -22.90 -7.29 15.66
CA VAL A 584 -22.40 -7.08 14.30
C VAL A 584 -23.35 -7.66 13.27
N THR A 585 -23.47 -6.98 12.13
CA THR A 585 -24.17 -7.47 10.94
C THR A 585 -23.21 -7.62 9.76
N ILE A 586 -23.26 -8.77 9.11
CA ILE A 586 -22.57 -9.03 7.83
C ILE A 586 -23.62 -9.08 6.72
N MET A 587 -23.47 -8.21 5.73
CA MET A 587 -24.30 -8.18 4.53
C MET A 587 -23.65 -9.03 3.44
N ALA A 588 -24.23 -10.20 3.17
CA ALA A 588 -23.76 -11.18 2.18
C ALA A 588 -24.84 -11.50 1.12
N THR A 589 -25.57 -10.46 0.68
CA THR A 589 -26.76 -10.60 -0.17
C THR A 589 -26.48 -10.99 -1.64
N GLY A 590 -25.21 -11.21 -1.99
CA GLY A 590 -24.79 -11.57 -3.34
C GLY A 590 -25.06 -10.48 -4.39
N ALA A 591 -24.93 -10.85 -5.66
CA ALA A 591 -25.24 -10.01 -6.82
C ALA A 591 -26.20 -10.73 -7.78
N ARG A 592 -26.88 -9.95 -8.63
CA ARG A 592 -27.67 -10.49 -9.74
C ARG A 592 -26.92 -10.26 -11.05
N PRO A 593 -26.88 -11.26 -11.96
CA PRO A 593 -26.39 -11.03 -13.31
C PRO A 593 -27.13 -9.87 -13.97
N TYR A 594 -26.41 -9.02 -14.70
CA TYR A 594 -27.03 -7.98 -15.50
C TYR A 594 -27.78 -8.63 -16.67
N GLU A 595 -29.05 -8.27 -16.83
CA GLU A 595 -29.87 -8.68 -17.97
C GLU A 595 -29.86 -7.52 -18.98
N PRO A 596 -29.15 -7.65 -20.13
CA PRO A 596 -29.13 -6.60 -21.13
C PRO A 596 -30.55 -6.36 -21.66
N LYS A 597 -30.94 -5.08 -21.74
CA LYS A 597 -32.24 -4.64 -22.29
C LYS A 597 -32.20 -4.48 -23.79
#